data_AF-A0A9X3IJG5-F1
#
_entry.id   AF-A0A9X3IJG5-F1
#
_cell.length_a   1.000
_cell.length_b   1.000
_cell.length_c   1.000
_cell.angle_alpha   90.00
_cell.angle_beta   90.00
_cell.angle_gamma   90.00
#
_symmetry.space_group_name_H-M   'P 1'
#
loop_
_entity.id
_entity.type
_entity.pdbx_description
1 polymer ?
#
loop_
_entity_poly.entity_id
_entity_poly.type
_entity_poly.pdbx_seq_one_letter_code
_entity_poly.pdbx_strand_id
1 'polypeptide(L)'
;MRKIALLIPLAGVLAIGPAMAAETMGGVVDYANPATGIVSVGGQTFQVTYPQLLRGVYGGEHVIITKNDNGTVGFQEDSSYSDGGGQTGQ
;
A
#
# COMPACT_ATOMS: atom_id res chain seq x y z
N MET A 1 -33.95 27.90 37.05
CA MET A 1 -33.90 27.36 35.67
C MET A 1 -32.69 26.43 35.60
N ARG A 2 -32.92 25.12 35.38
CA ARG A 2 -31.87 24.08 35.37
C ARG A 2 -31.06 24.19 34.07
N LYS A 3 -29.76 24.49 34.16
CA LYS A 3 -28.83 24.38 33.04
C LYS A 3 -28.09 23.05 33.19
N ILE A 4 -28.37 22.13 32.29
CA ILE A 4 -27.78 20.78 32.25
C ILE A 4 -26.30 20.94 31.90
N ALA A 5 -25.42 20.61 32.84
CA ALA A 5 -24.00 20.46 32.59
C ALA A 5 -23.78 19.17 31.81
N LEU A 6 -23.52 19.28 30.50
CA LEU A 6 -23.15 18.15 29.66
C LEU A 6 -21.64 17.92 29.80
N LEU A 7 -21.25 17.03 30.71
CA LEU A 7 -19.93 16.43 30.73
C LEU A 7 -19.81 15.50 29.52
N ILE A 8 -19.04 15.89 28.51
CA ILE A 8 -18.60 14.98 27.45
C ILE A 8 -17.26 14.39 27.90
N PRO A 9 -17.19 13.12 28.34
CA PRO A 9 -15.92 12.44 28.39
C PRO A 9 -15.58 12.05 26.95
N LEU A 10 -14.79 12.88 26.27
CA LEU A 10 -14.18 12.48 25.01
C LEU A 10 -13.03 11.50 25.34
N ALA A 11 -13.42 10.30 25.72
CA ALA A 11 -12.53 9.16 25.85
C ALA A 11 -12.23 8.62 24.45
N GLY A 12 -10.93 8.46 24.16
CA GLY A 12 -10.41 7.78 22.97
C GLY A 12 -10.15 8.75 21.82
N VAL A 13 -8.95 8.90 21.29
CA VAL A 13 -7.87 7.92 21.19
C VAL A 13 -6.55 8.69 21.19
N LEU A 14 -5.66 8.25 22.08
CA LEU A 14 -4.22 8.41 21.96
C LEU A 14 -3.79 7.87 20.59
N ALA A 15 -3.46 8.75 19.66
CA ALA A 15 -2.54 8.44 18.57
C ALA A 15 -1.28 9.29 18.74
N ILE A 16 -0.67 9.20 19.93
CA ILE A 16 0.72 9.59 20.12
C ILE A 16 1.54 8.36 19.70
N GLY A 17 1.99 8.38 18.46
CA GLY A 17 3.02 7.51 17.95
C GLY A 17 3.62 8.20 16.74
N PRO A 18 4.94 8.15 16.52
CA PRO A 18 5.46 8.55 15.22
C PRO A 18 4.80 7.61 14.22
N ALA A 19 3.96 8.15 13.34
CA ALA A 19 3.78 7.51 12.06
C ALA A 19 5.20 7.45 11.47
N MET A 20 5.85 6.30 11.58
CA MET A 20 6.94 5.95 10.66
C MET A 20 6.32 6.19 9.30
N ALA A 21 6.75 7.25 8.63
CA ALA A 21 6.06 7.81 7.47
C ALA A 21 6.40 6.90 6.29
N ALA A 22 5.80 5.71 6.29
CA ALA A 22 5.93 4.78 5.19
C ALA A 22 5.21 5.41 4.00
N GLU A 23 5.99 5.94 3.05
CA GLU A 23 5.46 6.51 1.82
C GLU A 23 4.89 5.36 0.98
N THR A 24 3.57 5.36 0.82
CA THR A 24 2.87 4.38 0.00
C THR A 24 2.50 4.99 -1.34
N MET A 25 2.80 4.27 -2.41
CA MET A 25 2.50 4.68 -3.78
C MET A 25 1.82 3.52 -4.51
N GLY A 26 0.60 3.75 -4.97
CA GLY A 26 -0.11 2.84 -5.85
C GLY A 26 0.19 3.13 -7.32
N GLY A 27 0.25 2.10 -8.16
CA GLY A 27 0.36 2.26 -9.60
C GLY A 27 0.33 0.95 -10.36
N VAL A 28 0.48 1.04 -11.68
CA VAL A 28 0.50 -0.13 -12.58
C VAL A 28 1.94 -0.54 -12.85
N VAL A 29 2.23 -1.83 -12.75
CA VAL A 29 3.53 -2.39 -13.09
C VAL A 29 3.75 -2.26 -14.60
N ASP A 30 4.82 -1.58 -15.00
CA ASP A 30 5.30 -1.57 -16.38
C ASP A 30 6.22 -2.79 -16.63
N TYR A 31 7.03 -3.13 -15.63
CA TYR A 31 8.06 -4.16 -15.71
C TYR A 31 8.47 -4.64 -14.31
N ALA A 32 8.74 -5.93 -14.15
CA ALA A 32 9.28 -6.50 -12.92
C ALA A 32 10.38 -7.52 -13.21
N ASN A 33 11.46 -7.48 -12.43
CA ASN A 33 12.57 -8.43 -12.50
C ASN A 33 12.85 -9.02 -11.10
N PRO A 34 12.38 -10.25 -10.83
CA PRO A 34 12.60 -10.90 -9.55
C PRO A 34 14.05 -11.35 -9.31
N ALA A 35 14.89 -11.43 -10.35
CA ALA A 35 16.30 -11.79 -10.20
C ALA A 35 17.13 -10.62 -9.66
N THR A 36 16.80 -9.40 -10.07
CA THR A 36 17.49 -8.18 -9.62
C THR A 36 16.74 -7.43 -8.53
N GLY A 37 15.44 -7.71 -8.31
CA GLY A 37 14.60 -6.96 -7.36
C GLY A 37 14.07 -5.63 -7.90
N ILE A 38 14.22 -5.39 -9.21
CA ILE A 38 13.82 -4.14 -9.84
C ILE A 38 12.36 -4.24 -10.29
N VAL A 39 11.56 -3.22 -9.99
CA VAL A 39 10.19 -3.07 -10.51
C VAL A 39 9.98 -1.65 -11.01
N SER A 40 9.33 -1.49 -12.16
CA SER A 40 8.87 -0.21 -12.69
C SER A 40 7.37 -0.13 -12.50
N VAL A 41 6.91 0.95 -11.85
CA VAL A 41 5.50 1.20 -11.58
C VAL A 41 5.18 2.65 -11.96
N GLY A 42 4.23 2.84 -12.87
CA GLY A 42 3.82 4.18 -13.33
C GLY A 42 4.97 5.02 -13.88
N GLY A 43 5.95 4.39 -14.53
CA GLY A 43 7.16 5.05 -15.05
C GLY A 43 8.24 5.36 -14.01
N GLN A 44 8.10 4.93 -12.77
CA GLN A 44 9.13 5.02 -11.73
C GLN A 44 9.73 3.66 -11.41
N THR A 45 11.06 3.60 -11.29
CA THR A 45 11.77 2.36 -10.95
C THR A 45 12.08 2.29 -9.45
N PHE A 46 11.78 1.15 -8.84
CA PHE A 46 12.02 0.84 -7.44
C PHE A 46 12.85 -0.42 -7.29
N GLN A 47 13.69 -0.44 -6.26
CA GLN A 47 14.49 -1.60 -5.86
C GLN A 47 13.83 -2.23 -4.63
N VAL A 48 13.07 -3.30 -4.83
CA VAL A 48 12.35 -4.01 -3.78
C VAL A 48 13.34 -4.75 -2.88
N THR A 49 13.18 -4.62 -1.56
CA THR A 49 14.07 -5.26 -0.58
C THR A 49 13.97 -6.78 -0.61
N TYR A 50 12.79 -7.30 -0.94
CA TYR A 50 12.52 -8.73 -1.08
C TYR A 50 12.14 -9.07 -2.53
N PRO A 51 13.11 -9.38 -3.40
CA PRO A 51 12.86 -9.68 -4.82
C PRO A 51 11.91 -10.85 -5.06
N GLN A 52 11.80 -11.76 -4.07
CA GLN A 52 10.89 -12.90 -4.13
C GLN A 52 9.42 -12.48 -4.24
N LEU A 53 9.06 -11.28 -3.77
CA LEU A 53 7.71 -10.71 -3.91
C LEU A 53 7.37 -10.36 -5.36
N LEU A 54 8.38 -10.19 -6.23
CA LEU A 54 8.19 -9.92 -7.66
C LEU A 54 8.02 -11.20 -8.50
N ARG A 55 8.01 -12.37 -7.87
CA ARG A 55 7.86 -13.64 -8.61
C ARG A 55 6.43 -13.80 -9.08
N GLY A 56 6.26 -13.91 -10.40
CA GLY A 56 4.93 -14.01 -11.00
C GLY A 56 4.23 -12.66 -11.17
N VAL A 57 4.97 -11.55 -10.97
CA VAL A 57 4.48 -10.21 -11.26
C VAL A 57 4.68 -9.90 -12.74
N TYR A 58 3.64 -9.43 -13.40
CA TYR A 58 3.61 -9.13 -14.83
C TYR A 58 3.21 -7.66 -15.08
N GLY A 59 3.58 -7.16 -16.26
CA GLY A 59 3.17 -5.82 -16.68
C GLY A 59 1.64 -5.72 -16.78
N GLY A 60 1.07 -4.63 -16.28
CA GLY A 60 -0.37 -4.40 -16.21
C GLY A 60 -0.99 -4.65 -14.84
N GLU A 61 -0.25 -5.23 -13.88
CA GLU A 61 -0.76 -5.47 -12.53
C GLU A 61 -0.78 -4.20 -11.70
N HIS A 62 -1.81 -4.05 -10.88
CA HIS A 62 -1.92 -2.94 -9.94
C HIS A 62 -1.26 -3.32 -8.62
N VAL A 63 -0.37 -2.46 -8.15
CA VAL A 63 0.50 -2.75 -7.00
C VAL A 63 0.63 -1.51 -6.12
N ILE A 64 0.98 -1.76 -4.87
CA ILE A 64 1.31 -0.76 -3.87
C ILE A 64 2.78 -0.96 -3.49
N ILE A 65 3.58 0.08 -3.73
CA ILE A 65 4.96 0.17 -3.26
C ILE A 65 4.95 0.90 -1.92
N THR A 66 5.65 0.35 -0.93
CA THR A 66 5.79 0.97 0.39
C THR A 66 7.26 1.25 0.65
N LYS A 67 7.65 2.52 0.78
CA LYS A 67 9.00 2.90 1.21
C LYS A 67 8.97 3.21 2.69
N ASN A 68 9.77 2.49 3.45
CA ASN A 68 9.91 2.69 4.89
C ASN A 68 11.11 3.60 5.18
N ASP A 69 11.07 4.34 6.30
CA ASP A 69 12.17 5.22 6.74
C ASP A 69 13.50 4.47 6.99
N ASN A 70 13.45 3.15 7.20
CA ASN A 70 14.64 2.30 7.34
C ASN A 70 15.30 1.96 5.98
N GLY A 71 14.80 2.54 4.87
CA GLY A 71 15.28 2.31 3.51
C GLY A 71 14.77 1.04 2.86
N THR A 72 13.86 0.29 3.50
CA THR A 72 13.26 -0.89 2.86
C THR A 72 12.11 -0.51 1.95
N VAL A 73 12.03 -1.19 0.81
CA VAL A 73 10.97 -1.04 -0.17
C VAL A 73 10.16 -2.34 -0.17
N GLY A 74 8.94 -2.25 0.36
CA GLY A 74 7.91 -3.26 0.28
C GLY A 74 7.18 -3.21 -1.05
N PHE A 75 6.69 -4.37 -1.47
CA PHE A 75 5.88 -4.57 -2.67
C PHE A 75 4.67 -5.40 -2.30
N GLN A 76 3.49 -4.97 -2.70
CA GLN A 76 2.25 -5.69 -2.50
C GLN A 76 1.35 -5.53 -3.72
N GLU A 77 0.68 -6.60 -4.13
CA GLU A 77 -0.36 -6.51 -5.14
C GLU A 77 -1.58 -5.77 -4.57
N ASP A 78 -2.13 -4.83 -5.35
CA ASP A 78 -3.36 -4.14 -5.02
C ASP A 78 -4.55 -5.03 -5.41
N SER A 79 -4.88 -5.94 -4.51
CA SER A 79 -6.05 -6.82 -4.64
C SER A 79 -7.38 -6.06 -4.65
N SER A 80 -7.43 -4.78 -4.27
CA SER A 80 -8.64 -3.96 -4.40
C SER A 80 -8.89 -3.53 -5.85
N TYR A 81 -7.85 -3.56 -6.68
CA TYR A 81 -7.92 -3.36 -8.12
C TYR A 81 -8.02 -4.70 -8.88
N SER A 82 -8.19 -5.83 -8.20
CA SER A 82 -8.64 -7.05 -8.89
C SER A 82 -9.92 -6.71 -9.65
N ASP A 83 -9.76 -6.67 -10.96
CA ASP A 83 -10.76 -6.49 -11.98
C ASP A 83 -12.10 -7.08 -11.52
N GLY A 84 -13.16 -6.28 -11.60
CA GLY A 84 -14.54 -6.75 -11.49
C GLY A 84 -14.95 -7.73 -12.61
N GLY A 85 -14.01 -8.52 -13.15
CA GLY A 85 -14.20 -9.56 -14.16
C GLY A 85 -14.52 -10.94 -13.59
N GLY A 86 -14.77 -11.03 -12.29
CA GLY A 86 -15.37 -12.20 -11.66
C GLY A 86 -16.84 -12.00 -11.33
N GLN A 87 -17.74 -12.09 -12.33
CA GLN A 87 -19.10 -12.67 -12.24
C GLN A 87 -20.07 -12.10 -13.31
N THR A 88 -19.97 -12.57 -14.55
CA THR A 88 -21.18 -12.85 -15.35
C THR A 88 -21.13 -14.31 -15.81
N GLY A 89 -21.26 -15.21 -14.84
CA GLY A 89 -21.91 -16.49 -15.06
C GLY A 89 -23.38 -16.33 -14.69
N GLN A 90 -24.21 -15.95 -15.66
CA GLN A 90 -25.67 -16.14 -15.65
C GLN A 90 -26.12 -16.41 -17.08
#